data_AF-A0A967I173-F1
#
_entry.id   AF-A0A967I173-F1
#
_cell.length_a   1.000
_cell.length_b   1.000
_cell.length_c   1.000
_cell.angle_alpha   90.00
_cell.angle_beta   90.00
_cell.angle_gamma   90.00
#
_symmetry.space_group_name_H-M   'P 1'
#
loop_
_entity.id
_entity.type
_entity.pdbx_description
1 polymer ?
#
loop_
_entity_poly.entity_id
_entity_poly.type
_entity_poly.pdbx_seq_one_letter_code
_entity_poly.pdbx_strand_id
1 'polypeptide(L)'
;MDLNDPTSFTSEEPGQRRIFSVSELTREIRGLLEDHFPFIWVEGEISNFRVPASGHYYFVLKDVESQVRCVMFRSQQRWMRFQPEDGLHVLCQARVSVYEPRGEYQLLVDVMEPRGVGALQLAYEQLKKRLEAEGLFEPEHKKPIPFLTQRLGVVTSATGAAIRDIIRVVRERYSNLEIYLYPVRVQGEGSAEEIAEGIHTFNAEFPVDALIVG
;
A
#
# COMPACT_ATOMS: atom_id res chain seq x y z
N MET A 1 63.91 36.83 25.66
CA MET A 1 63.56 36.02 24.49
C MET A 1 62.89 34.79 25.06
N ASP A 2 61.56 34.80 25.09
CA ASP A 2 60.71 33.60 25.11
C ASP A 2 59.28 34.08 24.83
N LEU A 3 58.86 33.80 23.59
CA LEU A 3 57.56 34.04 22.98
C LEU A 3 56.78 32.72 23.06
N ASN A 4 55.69 32.68 23.82
CA ASN A 4 54.44 31.99 23.45
C ASN A 4 53.53 31.82 24.68
N ASP A 5 52.62 32.78 24.84
CA ASP A 5 51.30 32.50 25.38
C ASP A 5 50.29 33.19 24.46
N PRO A 6 49.58 32.47 23.57
CA PRO A 6 48.46 33.03 22.85
C PRO A 6 47.15 32.59 23.53
N THR A 7 46.91 33.05 24.76
CA THR A 7 45.54 33.35 25.21
C THR A 7 45.07 34.63 24.51
N SER A 8 44.85 34.53 23.20
CA SER A 8 44.20 35.58 22.42
C SER A 8 42.70 35.27 22.36
N PHE A 9 41.97 35.92 23.25
CA PHE A 9 40.54 36.14 23.11
C PHE A 9 40.29 36.87 21.78
N THR A 10 39.83 36.17 20.75
CA THR A 10 39.36 36.83 19.53
C THR A 10 37.99 37.40 19.83
N SER A 11 37.97 38.68 20.17
CA SER A 11 36.78 39.52 20.22
C SER A 11 36.07 39.52 18.86
N GLU A 12 34.81 39.09 18.82
CA GLU A 12 33.95 39.29 17.66
C GLU A 12 33.69 40.79 17.49
N GLU A 13 34.21 41.39 16.42
CA GLU A 13 33.90 42.78 16.08
C GLU A 13 32.46 42.90 15.57
N PRO A 14 31.62 43.79 16.15
CA PRO A 14 30.27 44.00 15.66
C PRO A 14 30.31 44.74 14.31
N GLY A 15 29.91 44.04 13.25
CA GLY A 15 29.74 44.63 11.90
C GLY A 15 30.27 43.80 10.75
N GLN A 16 30.98 42.70 11.01
CA GLN A 16 31.46 41.83 9.93
C GLN A 16 30.32 40.91 9.44
N ARG A 17 29.89 41.09 8.19
CA ARG A 17 28.90 40.21 7.57
C ARG A 17 29.48 38.80 7.48
N ARG A 18 28.84 37.82 8.13
CA ARG A 18 29.16 36.39 7.94
C ARG A 18 28.80 36.02 6.50
N ILE A 19 29.80 35.62 5.71
CA ILE A 19 29.61 35.16 4.32
C ILE A 19 29.68 33.63 4.33
N PHE A 20 28.61 33.00 3.85
CA PHE A 20 28.54 31.56 3.69
C PHE A 20 28.88 31.16 2.25
N SER A 21 29.63 30.07 2.08
CA SER A 21 29.54 29.30 0.85
C SER A 21 28.19 28.58 0.76
N VAL A 22 27.75 28.25 -0.46
CA VAL A 22 26.50 27.51 -0.68
C VAL A 22 26.49 26.17 0.09
N SER A 23 27.63 25.48 0.12
CA SER A 23 27.79 24.21 0.84
C SER A 23 27.69 24.38 2.36
N GLU A 24 28.29 25.44 2.92
CA GLU A 24 28.18 25.73 4.36
C GLU A 24 26.75 26.06 4.76
N LEU A 25 26.08 26.92 3.99
CA LEU A 25 24.68 27.25 4.23
C LEU A 25 23.79 26.01 4.17
N THR A 26 23.98 25.16 3.17
CA THR A 26 23.19 23.93 3.00
C THR A 26 23.41 22.96 4.16
N ARG A 27 24.66 22.80 4.63
CA ARG A 27 24.96 21.96 5.79
C ARG A 27 24.37 22.53 7.08
N GLU A 28 24.39 23.84 7.26
CA GLU A 28 23.78 24.49 8.43
C GLU A 28 22.26 24.31 8.43
N ILE A 29 21.60 24.50 7.28
CA ILE A 29 20.16 24.24 7.11
C ILE A 29 19.84 22.76 7.39
N ARG A 30 20.65 21.84 6.86
CA ARG A 30 20.48 20.41 7.09
C ARG A 30 20.53 20.08 8.59
N GLY A 31 21.53 20.60 9.31
CA GLY A 31 21.65 20.41 10.76
C GLY A 31 20.44 20.93 11.51
N LEU A 32 19.99 22.16 11.20
CA LEU A 32 18.80 22.74 11.83
C LEU A 32 17.53 21.89 11.61
N LEU A 33 17.34 21.35 10.39
CA LEU A 33 16.19 20.50 10.09
C LEU A 33 16.29 19.13 10.76
N GLU A 34 17.46 18.49 10.73
CA GLU A 34 17.68 17.19 11.35
C GLU A 34 17.53 17.27 12.88
N ASP A 35 18.00 18.35 13.50
CA ASP A 35 17.89 18.59 14.95
C ASP A 35 16.45 18.91 15.39
N HIS A 36 15.70 19.68 14.58
CA HIS A 36 14.34 20.08 14.92
C HIS A 36 13.30 18.99 14.61
N PHE A 37 13.54 18.16 13.60
CA PHE A 37 12.64 17.09 13.16
C PHE A 37 13.33 15.72 13.15
N PRO A 38 13.79 15.22 14.33
CA PRO A 38 14.60 14.00 14.40
C PRO A 38 13.83 12.75 13.99
N PHE A 39 12.54 12.65 14.33
CA PHE A 39 11.61 11.61 13.90
C PHE A 39 10.21 12.19 13.80
N ILE A 40 9.58 12.03 12.63
CA ILE A 40 8.23 12.55 12.36
C ILE A 40 7.33 11.47 11.78
N TRP A 41 6.03 11.69 11.92
CA TRP A 41 5.00 11.00 11.17
C TRP A 41 4.35 11.99 10.20
N VAL A 42 4.19 11.57 8.94
CA VAL A 42 3.58 12.39 7.90
C VAL A 42 2.61 11.55 7.07
N GLU A 43 1.46 12.13 6.76
CA GLU A 43 0.44 11.53 5.91
C GLU A 43 0.47 12.17 4.53
N GLY A 44 0.22 11.40 3.47
CA GLY A 44 -0.07 11.95 2.15
C GLY A 44 -0.28 10.87 1.10
N GLU A 45 -0.54 11.31 -0.13
CA GLU A 45 -0.66 10.44 -1.29
C GLU A 45 0.70 10.22 -1.96
N ILE A 46 0.99 8.98 -2.33
CA ILE A 46 2.17 8.64 -3.12
C ILE A 46 1.97 9.11 -4.57
N SER A 47 2.98 9.73 -5.14
CA SER A 47 3.07 10.04 -6.56
C SER A 47 4.50 9.88 -7.09
N ASN A 48 4.65 9.69 -8.40
CA ASN A 48 5.94 9.53 -9.05
C ASN A 48 6.80 8.39 -8.46
N PHE A 49 6.17 7.29 -8.05
CA PHE A 49 6.83 6.12 -7.48
C PHE A 49 7.77 5.45 -8.49
N ARG A 50 9.02 5.21 -8.08
CA ARG A 50 10.07 4.63 -8.91
C ARG A 50 10.97 3.71 -8.10
N VAL A 51 11.42 2.63 -8.75
CA VAL A 51 12.37 1.67 -8.20
C VAL A 51 13.55 1.51 -9.17
N PRO A 52 14.63 2.31 -9.01
CA PRO A 52 15.86 2.16 -9.80
C PRO A 52 16.62 0.86 -9.48
N ALA A 53 17.73 0.62 -10.18
CA ALA A 53 18.56 -0.57 -10.01
C ALA A 53 19.13 -0.76 -8.59
N SER A 54 19.25 0.30 -7.79
CA SER A 54 19.62 0.21 -6.36
C SER A 54 18.57 -0.52 -5.51
N GLY A 55 17.34 -0.63 -6.03
CA GLY A 55 16.20 -1.20 -5.33
C GLY A 55 15.64 -0.31 -4.22
N HIS A 56 16.09 0.94 -4.08
CA HIS A 56 15.47 1.90 -3.18
C HIS A 56 14.17 2.42 -3.79
N TYR A 57 13.21 2.78 -2.94
CA TYR A 57 11.99 3.43 -3.41
C TYR A 57 12.19 4.93 -3.37
N TYR A 58 11.86 5.56 -4.50
CA TYR A 58 11.82 7.00 -4.64
C TYR A 58 10.40 7.38 -5.01
N PHE A 59 9.83 8.34 -4.29
CA PHE A 59 8.48 8.82 -4.55
C PHE A 59 8.34 10.24 -4.03
N VAL A 60 7.20 10.85 -4.31
CA VAL A 60 6.76 12.12 -3.76
C VAL A 60 5.55 11.85 -2.88
N LEU A 61 5.58 12.34 -1.65
CA LEU A 61 4.41 12.40 -0.79
C LEU A 61 3.78 13.79 -0.97
N LYS A 62 2.49 13.84 -1.29
CA LYS A 62 1.76 15.09 -1.54
C LYS A 62 0.45 15.15 -0.74
N ASP A 63 0.04 16.38 -0.44
CA ASP A 63 -1.32 16.72 -0.01
C ASP A 63 -1.93 17.72 -1.00
N VAL A 64 -2.95 18.48 -0.57
CA VAL A 64 -3.64 19.46 -1.41
C VAL A 64 -2.77 20.67 -1.76
N GLU A 65 -1.84 21.05 -0.88
CA GLU A 65 -1.09 22.32 -0.95
C GLU A 65 0.41 22.11 -1.20
N SER A 66 0.95 20.97 -0.75
CA SER A 66 2.37 20.74 -0.60
C SER A 66 2.80 19.35 -1.06
N GLN A 67 4.09 19.21 -1.38
CA GLN A 67 4.70 17.94 -1.73
C GLN A 67 6.15 17.88 -1.25
N VAL A 68 6.63 16.68 -0.95
CA VAL A 68 8.01 16.43 -0.51
C VAL A 68 8.55 15.15 -1.12
N ARG A 69 9.84 15.17 -1.52
CA ARG A 69 10.52 13.97 -2.02
C ARG A 69 10.82 13.00 -0.87
N CYS A 70 10.59 11.73 -1.13
CA CYS A 70 10.81 10.66 -0.18
C CYS A 70 11.74 9.59 -0.75
N VAL A 71 12.59 9.06 0.12
CA VAL A 71 13.46 7.92 -0.17
C VAL A 71 13.24 6.86 0.91
N MET A 72 12.94 5.63 0.50
CA MET A 72 12.93 4.47 1.40
C MET A 72 14.01 3.50 0.95
N PHE A 73 15.01 3.31 1.81
CA PHE A 73 16.12 2.40 1.52
C PHE A 73 15.63 0.95 1.45
N ARG A 74 16.30 0.17 0.60
CA ARG A 74 15.96 -1.25 0.38
C ARG A 74 15.94 -2.06 1.68
N SER A 75 16.82 -1.73 2.63
CA SER A 75 16.88 -2.38 3.93
C SER A 75 15.58 -2.24 4.72
N GLN A 76 14.82 -1.17 4.53
CA GLN A 76 13.59 -0.89 5.30
C GLN A 76 12.37 -1.57 4.70
N GLN A 77 12.43 -1.94 3.41
CA GLN A 77 11.34 -2.62 2.70
C GLN A 77 11.00 -3.99 3.29
N ARG A 78 11.95 -4.65 3.97
CA ARG A 78 11.77 -6.01 4.52
C ARG A 78 10.61 -6.15 5.50
N TRP A 79 10.15 -5.03 6.07
CA TRP A 79 9.08 -4.97 7.07
C TRP A 79 7.73 -4.60 6.46
N MET A 80 7.67 -4.25 5.16
CA MET A 80 6.42 -3.90 4.50
C MET A 80 5.61 -5.15 4.14
N ARG A 81 4.30 -5.07 4.35
CA ARG A 81 3.32 -6.12 4.02
C ARG A 81 2.49 -5.80 2.78
N PHE A 82 2.83 -4.72 2.08
CA PHE A 82 2.14 -4.25 0.89
C PHE A 82 3.16 -3.65 -0.09
N GLN A 83 2.74 -3.48 -1.34
CA GLN A 83 3.54 -2.85 -2.38
C GLN A 83 3.06 -1.40 -2.56
N PRO A 84 3.93 -0.38 -2.36
CA PRO A 84 3.57 1.00 -2.62
C PRO A 84 3.36 1.25 -4.12
N GLU A 85 2.40 2.11 -4.45
CA GLU A 85 2.07 2.54 -5.81
C GLU A 85 1.51 3.96 -5.82
N ASP A 86 1.50 4.61 -6.98
CA ASP A 86 0.95 5.95 -7.13
C ASP A 86 -0.55 5.98 -6.82
N GLY A 87 -1.01 7.04 -6.14
CA GLY A 87 -2.40 7.21 -5.70
C GLY A 87 -2.68 6.63 -4.31
N LEU A 88 -1.78 5.81 -3.76
CA LEU A 88 -1.96 5.23 -2.44
C LEU A 88 -1.75 6.30 -1.35
N HIS A 89 -2.74 6.46 -0.47
CA HIS A 89 -2.57 7.26 0.74
C HIS A 89 -1.83 6.46 1.79
N VAL A 90 -0.79 7.06 2.38
CA VAL A 90 0.09 6.39 3.34
C VAL A 90 0.38 7.29 4.53
N LEU A 91 0.65 6.64 5.66
CA LEU A 91 1.25 7.22 6.85
C LEU A 91 2.71 6.74 6.92
N CYS A 92 3.65 7.68 6.93
CA CYS A 92 5.08 7.40 6.91
C CYS A 92 5.75 7.87 8.20
N GLN A 93 6.53 7.00 8.84
CA GLN A 93 7.52 7.42 9.83
C GLN A 93 8.83 7.75 9.09
N ALA A 94 9.34 8.95 9.29
CA ALA A 94 10.48 9.44 8.52
C ALA A 94 11.37 10.40 9.33
N ARG A 95 12.55 10.66 8.78
CA ARG A 95 13.49 11.68 9.24
C ARG A 95 13.64 12.74 8.16
N VAL A 96 13.60 14.01 8.57
CA VAL A 96 13.84 15.12 7.63
C VAL A 96 15.35 15.21 7.37
N SER A 97 15.74 15.40 6.12
CA SER A 97 17.14 15.60 5.75
C SER A 97 17.22 16.49 4.50
N VAL A 98 18.43 16.86 4.09
CA VAL A 98 18.68 17.66 2.89
C VAL A 98 19.58 16.88 1.94
N TYR A 99 19.16 16.76 0.68
CA TYR A 99 19.99 16.25 -0.39
C TYR A 99 21.00 17.34 -0.80
N GLU A 100 22.15 17.34 -0.12
CA GLU A 100 23.18 18.38 -0.24
C GLU A 100 23.55 18.78 -1.68
N PRO A 101 23.68 17.84 -2.66
CA PRO A 101 24.03 18.23 -4.03
C PRO A 101 23.03 19.17 -4.70
N ARG A 102 21.78 19.23 -4.23
CA ARG A 102 20.73 20.11 -4.78
C ARG A 102 20.14 21.07 -3.75
N GLY A 103 20.50 20.95 -2.48
CA GLY A 103 19.88 21.74 -1.40
C GLY A 103 18.37 21.49 -1.24
N GLU A 104 17.86 20.37 -1.75
CA GLU A 104 16.45 19.99 -1.64
C GLU A 104 16.22 19.24 -0.32
N TYR A 105 15.28 19.68 0.52
CA TYR A 105 14.86 18.90 1.67
C TYR A 105 14.05 17.67 1.22
N GLN A 106 14.17 16.60 1.98
CA GLN A 106 13.58 15.30 1.68
C GLN A 106 13.27 14.53 2.96
N LEU A 107 12.47 13.48 2.81
CA LEU A 107 12.18 12.54 3.87
C LEU A 107 12.89 11.20 3.63
N LEU A 108 13.64 10.76 4.64
CA LEU A 108 14.15 9.40 4.72
C LEU A 108 13.12 8.55 5.46
N VAL A 109 12.39 7.72 4.72
CA VAL A 109 11.27 6.94 5.24
C VAL A 109 11.78 5.62 5.80
N ASP A 110 11.47 5.38 7.08
CA ASP A 110 11.86 4.18 7.80
C ASP A 110 10.68 3.19 7.92
N VAL A 111 9.44 3.68 8.07
CA VAL A 111 8.20 2.88 8.11
C VAL A 111 7.15 3.51 7.21
N MET A 112 6.37 2.69 6.51
CA MET A 112 5.25 3.12 5.69
C MET A 112 4.05 2.20 5.95
N GLU A 113 2.88 2.80 6.14
CA GLU A 113 1.62 2.10 6.36
C GLU A 113 0.54 2.67 5.43
N PRO A 114 -0.31 1.84 4.80
CA PRO A 114 -1.41 2.33 3.99
C PRO A 114 -2.47 2.97 4.88
N ARG A 115 -2.79 4.24 4.63
CA ARG A 115 -3.81 4.99 5.35
C ARG A 115 -5.18 4.57 4.81
N GLY A 116 -6.00 3.96 5.68
CA GLY A 116 -7.34 3.49 5.31
C GLY A 116 -7.58 1.98 5.47
N VAL A 117 -6.55 1.16 5.69
CA VAL A 117 -6.76 -0.27 6.03
C VAL A 117 -7.57 -0.42 7.33
N GLY A 118 -7.36 0.44 8.33
CA GLY A 118 -8.18 0.45 9.54
C GLY A 118 -9.64 0.80 9.31
N ALA A 119 -9.94 1.74 8.38
CA ALA A 119 -11.31 2.12 8.05
C ALA A 119 -12.01 1.04 7.22
N LEU A 120 -11.31 0.43 6.26
CA LEU A 120 -11.83 -0.69 5.47
C LEU A 120 -12.05 -1.92 6.36
N GLN A 121 -11.10 -2.22 7.26
CA GLN A 121 -11.22 -3.30 8.25
C GLN A 121 -12.40 -3.04 9.19
N LEU A 122 -12.56 -1.81 9.68
CA LEU A 122 -13.71 -1.43 10.52
C LEU A 122 -15.03 -1.56 9.75
N ALA A 123 -15.10 -1.09 8.50
CA ALA A 123 -16.28 -1.20 7.65
C ALA A 123 -16.61 -2.67 7.36
N TYR A 124 -15.60 -3.51 7.10
CA TYR A 124 -15.75 -4.94 6.94
C TYR A 124 -16.30 -5.60 8.21
N GLU A 125 -15.73 -5.29 9.38
CA GLU A 125 -16.20 -5.83 10.67
C GLU A 125 -17.63 -5.40 11.01
N GLN A 126 -17.99 -4.15 10.70
CA GLN A 126 -19.36 -3.63 10.87
C GLN A 126 -20.34 -4.35 9.93
N LEU A 127 -19.97 -4.49 8.65
CA LEU A 127 -20.78 -5.21 7.67
C LEU A 127 -20.97 -6.67 8.09
N LYS A 128 -19.87 -7.34 8.49
CA LYS A 128 -19.90 -8.72 8.96
C LYS A 128 -20.82 -8.88 10.16
N LYS A 129 -20.71 -8.03 11.19
CA LYS A 129 -21.59 -8.06 12.37
C LYS A 129 -23.06 -7.85 12.01
N ARG A 130 -23.35 -6.95 11.06
CA ARG A 130 -24.71 -6.72 10.58
C ARG A 130 -25.27 -7.97 9.89
N LEU A 131 -24.53 -8.55 8.95
CA LEU A 131 -24.93 -9.76 8.23
C LEU A 131 -25.03 -10.99 9.14
N GLU A 132 -24.19 -11.08 10.18
CA GLU A 132 -24.30 -12.08 11.27
C GLU A 132 -25.58 -11.86 12.07
N ALA A 133 -25.92 -10.63 12.45
CA ALA A 133 -27.15 -10.32 13.16
C ALA A 133 -28.42 -10.57 12.32
N GLU A 134 -28.32 -10.45 11.00
CA GLU A 134 -29.36 -10.85 10.04
C GLU A 134 -29.50 -12.39 9.92
N GLY A 135 -28.62 -13.16 10.56
CA GLY A 135 -28.66 -14.63 10.57
C GLY A 135 -28.13 -15.28 9.28
N LEU A 136 -27.57 -14.52 8.35
CA LEU A 136 -27.19 -15.02 7.01
C LEU A 136 -26.08 -16.08 7.03
N PHE A 137 -25.35 -16.21 8.14
CA PHE A 137 -24.28 -17.20 8.31
C PHE A 137 -24.66 -18.39 9.19
N GLU A 138 -25.91 -18.46 9.66
CA GLU A 138 -26.37 -19.54 10.54
C GLU A 138 -26.15 -20.91 9.88
N PRO A 139 -25.70 -21.94 10.63
CA PRO A 139 -25.45 -23.27 10.09
C PRO A 139 -26.64 -23.88 9.36
N GLU A 140 -27.87 -23.52 9.74
CA GLU A 140 -29.11 -23.99 9.12
C GLU A 140 -29.25 -23.58 7.64
N HIS A 141 -28.62 -22.47 7.23
CA HIS A 141 -28.59 -22.04 5.83
C HIS A 141 -27.50 -22.74 5.00
N LYS A 142 -26.54 -23.41 5.65
CA LYS A 142 -25.40 -24.02 4.96
C LYS A 142 -25.80 -25.37 4.37
N LYS A 143 -25.60 -25.51 3.06
CA LYS A 143 -25.75 -26.79 2.35
C LYS A 143 -24.45 -27.61 2.51
N PRO A 144 -24.54 -28.94 2.70
CA PRO A 144 -23.35 -29.79 2.71
C PRO A 144 -22.67 -29.75 1.34
N ILE A 145 -21.33 -29.70 1.35
CA ILE A 145 -20.55 -29.75 0.12
C ILE A 145 -20.56 -31.20 -0.39
N PRO A 146 -20.95 -31.45 -1.65
CA PRO A 146 -20.94 -32.80 -2.22
C PRO A 146 -19.54 -33.42 -2.17
N PHE A 147 -19.46 -34.69 -1.77
CA PHE A 147 -18.19 -35.43 -1.75
C PHE A 147 -17.56 -35.56 -3.15
N LEU A 148 -18.40 -35.71 -4.17
CA LEU A 148 -17.97 -35.81 -5.56
C LEU A 148 -18.81 -34.87 -6.43
N THR A 149 -18.20 -33.75 -6.82
CA THR A 149 -18.78 -32.79 -7.77
C THR A 149 -18.52 -33.30 -9.19
N GLN A 150 -19.53 -33.36 -10.05
CA GLN A 150 -19.40 -33.64 -11.48
C GLN A 150 -19.60 -32.39 -12.33
N ARG A 151 -20.51 -31.50 -11.90
CA ARG A 151 -20.80 -30.23 -12.54
C ARG A 151 -20.49 -29.09 -11.59
N LEU A 152 -19.50 -28.29 -11.96
CA LEU A 152 -19.09 -27.12 -11.20
C LEU A 152 -19.51 -25.86 -11.96
N GLY A 153 -20.39 -25.06 -11.35
CA GLY A 153 -20.66 -23.71 -11.84
C GLY A 153 -19.62 -22.73 -11.29
N VAL A 154 -19.16 -21.81 -12.12
CA VAL A 154 -18.20 -20.78 -11.77
C VAL A 154 -18.77 -19.43 -12.18
N VAL A 155 -18.96 -18.54 -11.21
CA VAL A 155 -19.44 -17.17 -11.43
C VAL A 155 -18.24 -16.25 -11.18
N THR A 156 -17.56 -15.83 -12.25
CA THR A 156 -16.34 -15.01 -12.17
C THR A 156 -16.03 -14.31 -13.50
N SER A 157 -14.99 -13.50 -13.57
CA SER A 157 -14.53 -12.89 -14.83
C SER A 157 -14.00 -13.93 -15.82
N ALA A 158 -14.46 -13.85 -17.07
CA ALA A 158 -14.02 -14.74 -18.15
C ALA A 158 -12.53 -14.65 -18.49
N THR A 159 -11.88 -13.52 -18.20
CA THR A 159 -10.48 -13.25 -18.54
C THR A 159 -9.55 -13.21 -17.32
N GLY A 160 -10.12 -13.40 -16.12
CA GLY A 160 -9.40 -13.34 -14.85
C GLY A 160 -8.40 -14.49 -14.64
N ALA A 161 -7.48 -14.31 -13.68
CA ALA A 161 -6.59 -15.38 -13.25
C ALA A 161 -7.35 -16.53 -12.56
N ALA A 162 -8.41 -16.22 -11.82
CA ALA A 162 -9.18 -17.19 -11.04
C ALA A 162 -9.73 -18.36 -11.89
N ILE A 163 -10.37 -18.07 -13.04
CA ILE A 163 -10.89 -19.13 -13.91
C ILE A 163 -9.77 -19.99 -14.51
N ARG A 164 -8.62 -19.39 -14.84
CA ARG A 164 -7.45 -20.14 -15.34
C ARG A 164 -6.88 -21.06 -14.26
N ASP A 165 -6.82 -20.61 -13.02
CA ASP A 165 -6.35 -21.40 -11.89
C ASP A 165 -7.31 -22.56 -11.59
N ILE A 166 -8.63 -22.31 -11.60
CA ILE A 166 -9.65 -23.35 -11.44
C ILE A 166 -9.49 -24.41 -12.54
N ILE A 167 -9.42 -24.02 -13.82
CA ILE A 167 -9.26 -24.94 -14.94
C ILE A 167 -7.96 -25.75 -14.79
N ARG A 168 -6.85 -25.11 -14.42
CA ARG A 168 -5.56 -25.80 -14.21
C ARG A 168 -5.66 -26.86 -13.11
N VAL A 169 -6.16 -26.47 -11.93
CA VAL A 169 -6.28 -27.36 -10.77
C VAL A 169 -7.21 -28.55 -11.06
N VAL A 170 -8.33 -28.29 -11.72
CA VAL A 170 -9.28 -29.34 -12.10
C VAL A 170 -8.66 -30.31 -13.10
N ARG A 171 -7.96 -29.83 -14.13
CA ARG A 171 -7.28 -30.71 -15.10
C ARG A 171 -6.21 -31.59 -14.46
N GLU A 172 -5.49 -31.07 -13.46
CA GLU A 172 -4.44 -31.81 -12.76
C GLU A 172 -5.00 -32.85 -11.78
N ARG A 173 -6.12 -32.56 -11.11
CA ARG A 173 -6.63 -33.39 -9.99
C ARG A 173 -7.85 -34.23 -10.33
N TYR A 174 -8.73 -33.76 -11.21
CA TYR A 174 -10.01 -34.40 -11.50
C TYR A 174 -10.55 -34.01 -12.88
N SER A 175 -9.99 -34.60 -13.93
CA SER A 175 -10.28 -34.26 -15.33
C SER A 175 -11.71 -34.54 -15.80
N ASN A 176 -12.49 -35.30 -15.04
CA ASN A 176 -13.88 -35.65 -15.37
C ASN A 176 -14.91 -34.63 -14.85
N LEU A 177 -14.46 -33.52 -14.25
CA LEU A 177 -15.33 -32.42 -13.82
C LEU A 177 -15.71 -31.53 -15.02
N GLU A 178 -16.99 -31.30 -15.19
CA GLU A 178 -17.52 -30.31 -16.13
C GLU A 178 -17.56 -28.92 -15.45
N ILE A 179 -16.99 -27.91 -16.12
CA ILE A 179 -16.95 -26.53 -15.62
C ILE A 179 -17.91 -25.69 -16.49
N TYR A 180 -18.87 -25.05 -15.83
CA TYR A 180 -19.82 -24.12 -16.44
C TYR A 180 -19.48 -22.70 -15.97
N LEU A 181 -19.21 -21.79 -16.88
CA LEU A 181 -18.83 -20.41 -16.55
C LEU A 181 -20.01 -19.46 -16.80
N TYR A 182 -20.39 -18.70 -15.79
CA TYR A 182 -21.22 -17.51 -15.93
C TYR A 182 -20.32 -16.26 -15.76
N PRO A 183 -20.00 -15.54 -16.85
CA PRO A 183 -19.05 -14.44 -16.81
C PRO A 183 -19.66 -13.20 -16.15
N VAL A 184 -19.00 -12.67 -15.11
CA VAL A 184 -19.43 -11.46 -14.39
C VAL A 184 -18.27 -10.51 -14.10
N ARG A 185 -18.61 -9.27 -13.77
CA ARG A 185 -17.69 -8.34 -13.11
C ARG A 185 -17.53 -8.74 -11.64
N VAL A 186 -16.28 -8.86 -11.19
CA VAL A 186 -15.93 -9.23 -9.80
C VAL A 186 -15.62 -8.01 -8.92
N GLN A 187 -15.58 -6.82 -9.50
CA GLN A 187 -15.30 -5.56 -8.81
C GLN A 187 -15.96 -4.37 -9.51
N GLY A 188 -16.20 -3.31 -8.76
CA GLY A 188 -16.84 -2.08 -9.24
C GLY A 188 -18.36 -2.11 -9.10
N GLU A 189 -18.99 -1.00 -9.48
CA GLU A 189 -20.44 -0.82 -9.40
C GLU A 189 -21.18 -1.82 -10.31
N GLY A 190 -22.17 -2.51 -9.77
CA GLY A 190 -22.96 -3.52 -10.50
C GLY A 190 -22.43 -4.96 -10.39
N SER A 191 -21.30 -5.21 -9.71
CA SER A 191 -20.75 -6.58 -9.58
C SER A 191 -21.61 -7.47 -8.70
N ALA A 192 -22.18 -6.94 -7.62
CA ALA A 192 -22.99 -7.71 -6.68
C ALA A 192 -24.27 -8.24 -7.34
N GLU A 193 -24.90 -7.42 -8.18
CA GLU A 193 -26.12 -7.74 -8.92
C GLU A 193 -25.83 -8.82 -9.97
N GLU A 194 -24.76 -8.69 -10.74
CA GLU A 194 -24.36 -9.70 -11.74
C GLU A 194 -24.00 -11.04 -11.09
N ILE A 195 -23.29 -11.01 -9.96
CA ILE A 195 -22.96 -12.22 -9.20
C ILE A 195 -24.24 -12.90 -8.69
N ALA A 196 -25.18 -12.12 -8.14
CA ALA A 196 -26.45 -12.64 -7.66
C ALA A 196 -27.29 -13.26 -8.79
N GLU A 197 -27.30 -12.64 -9.97
CA GLU A 197 -27.94 -13.18 -11.18
C GLU A 197 -27.30 -14.50 -11.60
N GLY A 198 -25.97 -14.58 -11.68
CA GLY A 198 -25.26 -15.83 -12.02
C GLY A 198 -25.56 -16.96 -11.03
N ILE A 199 -25.62 -16.66 -9.73
CA ILE A 199 -26.03 -17.63 -8.69
C ILE A 199 -27.49 -18.05 -8.93
N HIS A 200 -28.38 -17.13 -9.27
CA HIS A 200 -29.79 -17.44 -9.54
C HIS A 200 -29.94 -18.36 -10.76
N THR A 201 -29.27 -18.05 -11.88
CA THR A 201 -29.30 -18.86 -13.10
C THR A 201 -28.85 -20.30 -12.82
N PHE A 202 -27.75 -20.50 -12.09
CA PHE A 202 -27.30 -21.85 -11.75
C PHE A 202 -28.23 -22.59 -10.79
N ASN A 203 -28.95 -21.87 -9.91
CA ASN A 203 -29.91 -22.51 -9.01
C ASN A 203 -31.24 -22.86 -9.70
N ALA A 204 -31.70 -22.05 -10.66
CA ALA A 204 -33.04 -22.16 -11.24
C ALA A 204 -33.06 -22.83 -12.62
N GLU A 205 -32.11 -22.49 -13.49
CA GLU A 205 -32.15 -22.84 -14.91
C GLU A 205 -31.11 -23.91 -15.27
N PHE A 206 -29.95 -23.88 -14.62
CA PHE A 206 -28.84 -24.78 -14.94
C PHE A 206 -28.21 -25.41 -13.68
N PRO A 207 -28.90 -26.34 -13.00
CA PRO A 207 -28.45 -26.91 -11.74
C PRO A 207 -27.06 -27.57 -11.83
N VAL A 208 -26.16 -27.10 -10.98
CA VAL A 208 -24.80 -27.64 -10.77
C VAL A 208 -24.67 -28.21 -9.36
N ASP A 209 -23.68 -29.07 -9.14
CA ASP A 209 -23.47 -29.71 -7.83
C ASP A 209 -22.84 -28.74 -6.83
N ALA A 210 -21.97 -27.85 -7.30
CA ALA A 210 -21.31 -26.83 -6.51
C ALA A 210 -21.08 -25.54 -7.31
N LEU A 211 -20.92 -24.43 -6.58
CA LEU A 211 -20.61 -23.11 -7.13
C LEU A 211 -19.30 -22.59 -6.56
N ILE A 212 -18.45 -22.03 -7.43
CA ILE A 212 -17.38 -21.11 -7.04
C ILE A 212 -17.78 -19.72 -7.51
N VAL A 213 -17.84 -18.79 -6.56
CA VAL A 213 -18.20 -17.38 -6.81
C VAL A 213 -16.99 -16.52 -6.46
N GLY A 214 -16.59 -15.66 -7.40
CA GLY A 214 -15.41 -14.79 -7.27
C GLY A 214 -15.73 -13.32 -7.13
#